data_AF-A0A2X2TE83-F1
#
_entry.id   AF-A0A2X2TE83-F1
#
_cell.length_a   1.000
_cell.length_b   1.000
_cell.length_c   1.000
_cell.angle_alpha   90.00
_cell.angle_beta   90.00
_cell.angle_gamma   90.00
#
_symmetry.space_group_name_H-M   'P 1'
#
loop_
_entity.id
_entity.type
_entity.pdbx_description
1 polymer ?
#
loop_
_entity_poly.entity_id
_entity_poly.type
_entity_poly.pdbx_seq_one_letter_code
_entity_poly.pdbx_strand_id
1 'polypeptide(L)'
;MGPEGVGNASLSNIAGPAGEGMLVTMPKRYDQDPANKAIVDELKAAKKDPSGPYVWITYAAVQSLATAMDRTGSKDPAALVKDLKAHGANTVIGR
;
A
#
# COMPACT_ATOMS: atom_id res chain seq x y z
N MET A 1 22.83 5.01 -1.90
CA MET A 1 21.61 4.32 -1.44
C MET A 1 20.60 5.39 -1.02
N GLY A 2 19.37 5.36 -1.54
CA GLY A 2 18.33 6.35 -1.24
C GLY A 2 17.11 5.74 -0.50
N PRO A 3 16.27 6.57 0.15
CA PRO A 3 15.02 6.14 0.80
C PRO A 3 13.88 5.88 -0.21
N GLU A 4 12.69 5.46 0.23
CA GLU A 4 11.62 4.99 -0.70
C GLU A 4 11.14 6.07 -1.67
N GLY A 5 11.25 7.34 -1.29
CA GLY A 5 10.84 8.48 -2.11
C GLY A 5 11.56 8.59 -3.46
N VAL A 6 12.74 7.97 -3.62
CA VAL A 6 13.43 7.92 -4.93
C VAL A 6 13.07 6.68 -5.76
N GLY A 7 12.36 5.69 -5.19
CA GLY A 7 11.95 4.46 -5.86
C GLY A 7 10.71 4.64 -6.74
N ASN A 8 10.78 5.49 -7.77
CA ASN A 8 9.66 5.80 -8.67
C ASN A 8 10.01 5.52 -10.14
N ALA A 9 9.04 5.11 -10.96
CA ALA A 9 9.24 4.89 -12.40
C ALA A 9 9.82 6.12 -13.12
N SER A 10 9.45 7.32 -12.69
CA SER A 10 9.95 8.59 -13.25
C SER A 10 11.43 8.81 -13.00
N LEU A 11 12.03 8.19 -11.97
CA LEU A 11 13.46 8.31 -11.71
C LEU A 11 14.27 7.74 -12.88
N SER A 12 13.91 6.54 -13.35
CA SER A 12 14.58 5.90 -14.49
C SER A 12 14.44 6.72 -15.78
N ASN A 13 13.31 7.40 -15.97
CA ASN A 13 13.11 8.30 -17.11
C ASN A 13 14.03 9.53 -17.06
N ILE A 14 14.33 10.05 -15.87
CA ILE A 14 15.17 11.24 -15.69
C ILE A 14 16.66 10.88 -15.69
N ALA A 15 17.05 9.83 -14.96
CA ALA A 15 18.44 9.43 -14.79
C ALA A 15 18.99 8.64 -15.98
N GLY A 16 18.12 8.01 -16.78
CA GLY A 16 18.53 7.14 -17.88
C GLY A 16 19.49 6.04 -17.42
N PRO A 17 20.57 5.77 -18.17
CA PRO A 17 21.56 4.75 -17.80
C PRO A 17 22.24 4.98 -16.45
N ALA A 18 22.32 6.22 -15.97
CA ALA A 18 22.95 6.52 -14.68
C ALA A 18 22.13 6.04 -13.47
N GLY A 19 20.87 5.63 -13.67
CA GLY A 19 20.05 5.01 -12.62
C GLY A 19 20.40 3.55 -12.35
N GLU A 20 21.15 2.90 -13.24
CA GLU A 20 21.49 1.48 -13.11
C GLU A 20 22.35 1.22 -11.84
N GLY A 21 22.00 0.17 -11.10
CA GLY A 21 22.71 -0.20 -9.87
C GLY A 21 22.40 0.68 -8.65
N MET A 22 21.52 1.68 -8.76
CA MET A 22 21.11 2.47 -7.60
C MET A 22 20.39 1.60 -6.56
N LEU A 23 20.94 1.53 -5.34
CA LEU A 23 20.29 0.87 -4.21
C LEU A 23 19.24 1.78 -3.57
N VAL A 24 18.04 1.24 -3.33
CA VAL A 24 16.93 1.92 -2.67
C VAL A 24 16.25 1.01 -1.66
N THR A 25 15.86 1.55 -0.51
CA THR A 25 15.00 0.85 0.44
C THR A 25 13.54 1.05 0.06
N MET A 26 12.80 -0.02 -0.17
CA MET A 26 11.36 0.03 -0.43
C MET A 26 10.61 -1.00 0.43
N PRO A 27 9.31 -0.78 0.69
CA PRO A 27 8.45 -1.81 1.27
C PRO A 27 8.41 -3.09 0.43
N LYS A 28 7.86 -4.17 1.00
CA LYS A 28 7.57 -5.42 0.28
C LYS A 28 6.76 -5.10 -0.99
N ARG A 29 7.00 -5.85 -2.07
CA ARG A 29 6.17 -5.82 -3.28
C ARG A 29 4.81 -6.47 -3.02
N TYR A 30 3.84 -5.67 -2.60
CA TYR A 30 2.50 -6.14 -2.23
C TYR A 30 1.70 -6.63 -3.45
N ASP A 31 1.97 -6.10 -4.63
CA ASP A 31 1.36 -6.50 -5.92
C ASP A 31 1.75 -7.92 -6.35
N GLN A 32 2.83 -8.45 -5.79
CA GLN A 32 3.30 -9.81 -6.05
C GLN A 32 2.75 -10.84 -5.05
N ASP A 33 1.98 -10.40 -4.05
CA ASP A 33 1.32 -11.32 -3.13
C ASP A 33 0.15 -12.02 -3.83
N PRO A 34 0.09 -13.37 -3.85
CA PRO A 34 -1.00 -14.09 -4.51
C PRO A 34 -2.39 -13.70 -4.00
N ALA A 35 -2.51 -13.32 -2.71
CA ALA A 35 -3.77 -12.88 -2.12
C ALA A 35 -4.31 -11.57 -2.73
N ASN A 36 -3.43 -10.75 -3.32
CA ASN A 36 -3.75 -9.45 -3.89
C ASN A 36 -4.05 -9.49 -5.40
N LYS A 37 -3.98 -10.67 -6.03
CA LYS A 37 -4.10 -10.83 -7.49
C LYS A 37 -5.38 -10.20 -8.06
N ALA A 38 -6.51 -10.32 -7.37
CA ALA A 38 -7.77 -9.75 -7.85
C ALA A 38 -7.70 -8.22 -7.98
N ILE A 39 -7.10 -7.54 -6.98
CA ILE A 39 -6.92 -6.09 -6.97
C ILE A 39 -5.94 -5.67 -8.10
N VAL A 40 -4.88 -6.45 -8.32
CA VAL A 40 -3.96 -6.23 -9.45
C VAL A 40 -4.69 -6.28 -10.79
N ASP A 41 -5.52 -7.30 -10.98
CA ASP A 41 -6.25 -7.50 -12.24
C ASP A 41 -7.26 -6.36 -12.47
N GLU A 42 -7.96 -5.89 -11.43
CA GLU A 42 -8.87 -4.74 -11.50
C GLU A 42 -8.15 -3.43 -11.84
N LEU A 43 -7.02 -3.15 -11.20
CA LEU A 43 -6.22 -1.94 -11.48
C LEU A 43 -5.70 -1.95 -12.93
N LYS A 44 -5.22 -3.10 -13.41
CA LYS A 44 -4.78 -3.27 -14.80
C LYS A 44 -5.93 -3.12 -15.79
N ALA A 45 -7.11 -3.67 -15.51
CA ALA A 45 -8.30 -3.49 -16.33
C ALA A 45 -8.69 -1.99 -16.40
N ALA A 46 -8.48 -1.25 -15.31
CA ALA A 46 -8.66 0.21 -15.26
C ALA A 46 -7.47 1.01 -15.84
N LYS A 47 -6.47 0.34 -16.45
CA LYS A 47 -5.25 0.94 -17.01
C LYS A 47 -4.43 1.76 -15.99
N LYS A 48 -4.44 1.33 -14.72
CA LYS A 48 -3.64 1.92 -13.64
C LYS A 48 -2.49 0.99 -13.29
N ASP A 49 -1.34 1.56 -12.90
CA ASP A 49 -0.17 0.79 -12.48
C ASP A 49 -0.32 0.35 -10.99
N PRO A 50 -0.37 -0.96 -10.70
CA PRO A 50 -0.47 -1.47 -9.33
C PRO A 50 0.87 -1.59 -8.61
N SER A 51 2.00 -1.32 -9.27
CA SER A 51 3.35 -1.61 -8.71
C SER A 51 3.77 -0.65 -7.59
N GLY A 52 3.18 0.54 -7.53
CA GLY A 52 3.53 1.55 -6.53
C GLY A 52 3.12 1.14 -5.11
N PRO A 53 4.01 1.23 -4.09
CA PRO A 53 3.70 0.78 -2.73
C PRO A 53 2.53 1.53 -2.10
N TYR A 54 2.34 2.81 -2.46
CA TYR A 54 1.26 3.63 -1.90
C TYR A 54 -0.14 3.27 -2.40
N VAL A 55 -0.27 2.54 -3.51
CA VAL A 55 -1.57 1.95 -3.90
C VAL A 55 -2.08 1.04 -2.78
N TRP A 56 -1.20 0.18 -2.28
CA TRP A 56 -1.50 -0.83 -1.28
C TRP A 56 -1.60 -0.25 0.13
N ILE A 57 -0.72 0.68 0.49
CA ILE A 57 -0.74 1.35 1.79
C ILE A 57 -2.03 2.17 1.95
N THR A 58 -2.46 2.89 0.92
CA THR A 58 -3.72 3.64 0.96
C THR A 58 -4.93 2.71 1.01
N TYR A 59 -4.91 1.59 0.26
CA TYR A 59 -5.98 0.59 0.32
C TYR A 59 -6.10 -0.02 1.73
N ALA A 60 -4.98 -0.37 2.35
CA ALA A 60 -4.93 -0.91 3.71
C ALA A 60 -5.46 0.08 4.77
N ALA A 61 -5.24 1.39 4.60
CA ALA A 61 -5.81 2.41 5.48
C ALA A 61 -7.35 2.42 5.42
N VAL A 62 -7.94 2.26 4.23
CA VAL A 62 -9.39 2.16 4.06
C VAL A 62 -9.92 0.86 4.66
N GLN A 63 -9.24 -0.27 4.43
CA GLN A 63 -9.61 -1.55 5.07
C GLN A 63 -9.57 -1.46 6.60
N SER A 64 -8.57 -0.78 7.15
CA SER A 64 -8.43 -0.57 8.59
C SER A 64 -9.59 0.25 9.13
N LEU A 65 -9.92 1.36 8.47
CA LEU A 65 -11.07 2.19 8.85
C LEU A 65 -12.39 1.39 8.83
N ALA A 66 -12.65 0.67 7.74
CA ALA A 66 -13.85 -0.16 7.62
C ALA A 66 -13.92 -1.24 8.71
N THR A 67 -12.81 -1.94 8.96
CA THR A 67 -12.71 -2.96 10.02
C THR A 67 -13.09 -2.41 11.39
N ALA A 68 -12.60 -1.22 11.74
CA ALA A 68 -12.89 -0.59 13.02
C ALA A 68 -14.36 -0.16 13.13
N MET A 69 -14.91 0.39 12.04
CA MET A 69 -16.32 0.79 11.98
C MET A 69 -17.24 -0.40 12.15
N ASP A 70 -16.97 -1.50 11.43
CA ASP A 70 -17.78 -2.72 11.50
C ASP A 70 -17.68 -3.39 12.88
N ARG A 71 -16.48 -3.43 13.47
CA ARG A 71 -16.25 -4.07 14.77
C ARG A 71 -16.86 -3.28 15.94
N THR A 72 -16.84 -1.96 15.87
CA THR A 72 -17.32 -1.09 16.97
C THR A 72 -18.77 -0.62 16.79
N GLY A 73 -19.30 -0.65 15.56
CA GLY A 73 -20.55 0.02 15.21
C GLY A 73 -20.49 1.55 15.33
N SER A 74 -19.31 2.13 15.50
CA SER A 74 -19.11 3.56 15.76
C SER A 74 -18.69 4.32 14.51
N LYS A 75 -18.96 5.64 14.52
CA LYS A 75 -18.38 6.60 13.59
C LYS A 75 -17.51 7.65 14.30
N ASP A 76 -17.38 7.54 15.63
CA ASP A 76 -16.56 8.44 16.43
C ASP A 76 -15.07 8.15 16.21
N PRO A 77 -14.26 9.14 15.77
CA PRO A 77 -12.86 8.93 15.46
C PRO A 77 -12.04 8.38 16.64
N ALA A 78 -12.30 8.84 17.87
CA ALA A 78 -11.54 8.41 19.04
C ALA A 78 -11.83 6.94 19.39
N ALA A 79 -13.10 6.51 19.26
CA ALA A 79 -13.50 5.12 19.43
C ALA A 79 -12.84 4.20 18.38
N LEU A 80 -12.84 4.61 17.10
CA LEU A 80 -12.24 3.83 16.01
C LEU A 80 -10.73 3.70 16.18
N VAL A 81 -10.04 4.79 16.55
CA VAL A 81 -8.59 4.76 16.82
C VAL A 81 -8.27 3.87 18.02
N LYS A 82 -9.08 3.92 19.10
CA LYS A 82 -8.91 3.07 20.28
C LYS A 82 -9.03 1.58 19.91
N ASP A 83 -10.04 1.24 19.12
CA ASP A 83 -10.28 -0.12 18.65
C ASP A 83 -9.14 -0.64 17.76
N LEU A 84 -8.69 0.16 16.78
CA LEU A 84 -7.57 -0.21 15.91
C LEU A 84 -6.28 -0.48 16.69
N LYS A 85 -5.98 0.35 17.69
CA LYS A 85 -4.80 0.14 18.55
C LYS A 85 -4.89 -1.13 19.38
N ALA A 86 -6.10 -1.53 19.80
CA ALA A 86 -6.29 -2.70 20.65
C ALA A 86 -6.32 -4.02 19.85
N HIS A 87 -6.82 -3.99 18.62
CA HIS A 87 -7.16 -5.22 17.88
C HIS A 87 -6.48 -5.35 16.51
N GLY A 88 -5.94 -4.26 15.97
CA GLY A 88 -5.37 -4.21 14.62
C GLY A 88 -6.41 -4.41 13.51
N ALA A 89 -5.92 -4.63 12.30
CA ALA A 89 -6.72 -4.97 11.12
C ALA A 89 -5.91 -5.90 10.20
N ASN A 90 -6.58 -6.85 9.54
CA ASN A 90 -5.96 -7.65 8.49
C ASN A 90 -6.16 -6.92 7.16
N THR A 91 -5.07 -6.67 6.43
CA THR A 91 -5.10 -5.85 5.21
C THR A 91 -4.31 -6.48 4.06
N VAL A 92 -4.38 -5.87 2.88
CA VAL A 92 -3.60 -6.24 1.69
C VAL A 92 -2.08 -6.11 1.87
N ILE A 93 -1.62 -5.40 2.90
CA ILE A 93 -0.18 -5.30 3.23
C ILE A 93 0.26 -6.23 4.36
N GLY A 94 -0.66 -7.07 4.86
CA GLY A 94 -0.44 -7.94 6.01
C GLY A 94 -1.27 -7.53 7.23
N ARG A 95 -0.88 -8.09 8.38
CA ARG A 95 -1.44 -7.77 9.70
C ARG A 95 -0.48 -6.88 10.49
#